data_AF-A0A942QZC5-F1
#
_entry.id   AF-A0A942QZC5-F1
#
_cell.length_a   1.000
_cell.length_b   1.000
_cell.length_c   1.000
_cell.angle_alpha   90.00
_cell.angle_beta   90.00
_cell.angle_gamma   90.00
#
_symmetry.space_group_name_H-M   'P 1'
#
loop_
_entity.id
_entity.type
_entity.pdbx_description
1 polymer ?
#
loop_
_entity_poly.entity_id
_entity_poly.type
_entity_poly.pdbx_seq_one_letter_code
_entity_poly.pdbx_strand_id
1 'polypeptide(L)'
;TPVILIFLGSFFTGLGVYDKLGKLAGAGSIVPITGYANSIVSPAMEFKREGYIFGVGAKMFILAGPVLVYGIGSSVVIGLIYYFLVL
;
A
#
# COMPACT_ATOMS: atom_id res chain seq x y z
N THR A 1 -11.54 2.08 11.79
CA THR A 1 -12.14 1.53 10.56
C THR A 1 -11.11 1.14 9.51
N PRO A 2 -10.15 2.00 9.09
CA PRO A 2 -9.14 1.64 8.08
C PRO A 2 -8.12 0.60 8.57
N VAL A 3 -7.72 0.68 9.84
CA VAL A 3 -6.75 -0.24 10.47
C VAL A 3 -7.24 -1.69 10.42
N ILE A 4 -8.55 -1.92 10.56
CA ILE A 4 -9.15 -3.26 10.48
C ILE A 4 -9.01 -3.83 9.06
N LEU A 5 -9.21 -3.00 8.04
CA LEU A 5 -9.04 -3.40 6.64
C LEU A 5 -7.57 -3.70 6.32
N ILE A 6 -6.64 -2.89 6.81
CA ILE A 6 -5.20 -3.16 6.68
C ILE A 6 -4.85 -4.48 7.36
N PHE A 7 -5.31 -4.68 8.60
CA PHE A 7 -5.05 -5.89 9.36
C PHE A 7 -5.60 -7.13 8.64
N LEU A 8 -6.87 -7.11 8.21
CA LEU A 8 -7.48 -8.24 7.50
C LEU A 8 -6.76 -8.51 6.18
N GLY A 9 -6.42 -7.47 5.42
CA GLY A 9 -5.65 -7.60 4.18
C GLY A 9 -4.31 -8.28 4.45
N SER A 10 -3.50 -7.71 5.33
CA SER A 10 -2.19 -8.26 5.72
C SER A 10 -2.29 -9.68 6.29
N PHE A 11 -3.31 -9.98 7.09
CA PHE A 11 -3.51 -11.29 7.70
C PHE A 11 -3.84 -12.35 6.65
N PHE A 12 -4.80 -12.09 5.76
CA PHE A 12 -5.15 -13.01 4.69
C PHE A 12 -4.03 -13.16 3.65
N THR A 13 -3.21 -12.12 3.44
CA THR A 13 -2.00 -12.22 2.60
C THR A 13 -0.96 -13.13 3.24
N GLY A 14 -0.73 -12.96 4.54
CA GLY A 14 0.16 -13.83 5.34
C GLY A 14 -0.26 -15.29 5.32
N LEU A 15 -1.57 -15.55 5.29
CA LEU A 15 -2.15 -16.90 5.17
C LEU A 15 -2.16 -17.45 3.72
N GLY A 16 -1.80 -16.64 2.72
CA GLY A 16 -1.81 -17.07 1.31
C GLY A 16 -3.21 -17.26 0.71
N VAL A 17 -4.25 -16.70 1.33
CA VAL A 17 -5.65 -16.82 0.87
C VAL A 17 -6.20 -15.52 0.30
N TYR A 18 -5.50 -14.40 0.47
CA TYR A 18 -5.93 -13.09 0.00
C TYR A 18 -6.30 -13.09 -1.49
N ASP A 19 -5.45 -13.63 -2.37
CA ASP A 19 -5.71 -13.63 -3.81
C ASP A 19 -6.91 -14.51 -4.21
N LYS A 20 -7.19 -15.57 -3.44
CA LYS A 20 -8.36 -16.43 -3.65
C LYS A 20 -9.65 -15.71 -3.22
N LEU A 21 -9.60 -15.05 -2.07
CA LEU A 21 -10.69 -14.18 -1.60
C LEU A 21 -10.91 -13.02 -2.59
N GLY A 22 -9.83 -12.48 -3.14
CA GLY A 22 -9.87 -11.41 -4.12
C GLY A 22 -10.58 -11.79 -5.42
N LYS A 23 -10.33 -13.02 -5.88
CA LYS A 23 -11.03 -13.59 -7.05
C LYS A 23 -12.52 -13.81 -6.81
N LEU A 24 -12.93 -14.15 -5.58
CA LEU A 24 -14.33 -14.39 -5.21
C LEU A 24 -15.10 -13.09 -4.93
N ALA A 25 -14.48 -12.15 -4.22
CA ALA A 25 -15.08 -10.87 -3.84
C ALA A 25 -15.03 -9.82 -4.98
N GLY A 26 -14.28 -10.10 -6.05
CA GLY A 26 -14.12 -9.20 -7.18
C GLY A 26 -13.33 -7.94 -6.83
N ALA A 27 -13.44 -6.92 -7.71
CA ALA A 27 -12.64 -5.70 -7.64
C ALA A 27 -12.71 -5.00 -6.27
N GLY A 28 -13.84 -5.05 -5.56
CA GLY A 28 -14.04 -4.37 -4.27
C GLY A 28 -13.06 -4.78 -3.16
N SER A 29 -12.58 -6.02 -3.16
CA SER A 29 -11.54 -6.49 -2.23
C SER A 29 -10.14 -6.00 -2.60
N ILE A 30 -9.92 -5.64 -3.87
CA ILE A 30 -8.65 -5.17 -4.43
C ILE A 30 -8.50 -3.65 -4.26
N VAL A 31 -9.59 -2.92 -4.01
CA VAL A 31 -9.61 -1.45 -3.88
C VAL A 31 -9.46 -1.00 -2.42
N PRO A 32 -8.96 0.21 -2.15
CA PRO A 32 -7.57 0.61 -2.23
C PRO A 32 -6.72 0.10 -1.04
N ILE A 33 -7.33 -0.07 0.14
CA ILE A 33 -6.60 -0.23 1.42
C ILE A 33 -6.14 -1.68 1.63
N THR A 34 -7.03 -2.65 1.43
CA THR A 34 -6.71 -4.08 1.55
C THR A 34 -5.77 -4.52 0.44
N GLY A 35 -5.98 -4.04 -0.78
CA GLY A 35 -5.11 -4.31 -1.93
C GLY A 35 -3.70 -3.75 -1.75
N TYR A 36 -3.60 -2.54 -1.21
CA TYR A 36 -2.31 -1.96 -0.83
C TYR A 36 -1.63 -2.75 0.30
N ALA A 37 -2.39 -3.19 1.32
CA ALA A 37 -1.85 -4.05 2.36
C ALA A 37 -1.29 -5.37 1.79
N ASN A 38 -1.99 -6.01 0.85
CA ASN A 38 -1.50 -7.21 0.15
C ASN A 38 -0.23 -6.93 -0.65
N SER A 39 -0.19 -5.84 -1.43
CA SER A 39 0.99 -5.51 -2.24
C SER A 39 2.21 -5.17 -1.40
N ILE A 40 2.06 -4.72 -0.15
CA ILE A 40 3.17 -4.51 0.78
C ILE A 40 3.60 -5.80 1.49
N VAL A 41 2.65 -6.65 1.90
CA VAL A 41 2.96 -7.87 2.65
C VAL A 41 3.54 -8.98 1.77
N SER A 42 3.07 -9.13 0.52
CA SER A 42 3.60 -10.12 -0.42
C SER A 42 5.12 -10.00 -0.64
N PRO A 43 5.70 -8.84 -1.01
CA PRO A 43 7.15 -8.70 -1.14
C PRO A 43 7.87 -8.80 0.21
N ALA A 44 7.23 -8.41 1.33
CA ALA A 44 7.84 -8.59 2.64
C ALA A 44 8.05 -10.07 3.01
N MET A 45 7.14 -10.95 2.55
CA MET A 45 7.27 -12.40 2.71
C MET A 45 8.26 -13.01 1.71
N GLU A 46 8.14 -12.63 0.43
CA GLU A 46 8.94 -13.18 -0.66
C GLU A 46 10.43 -12.83 -0.54
N PHE A 47 10.73 -11.56 -0.25
CA PHE A 47 12.10 -11.04 -0.19
C PHE A 47 12.71 -11.09 1.22
N LYS A 48 12.08 -11.78 2.17
CA LYS A 48 12.63 -11.96 3.53
C LYS A 48 14.03 -12.60 3.53
N ARG A 49 14.30 -13.48 2.56
CA ARG A 49 15.60 -14.16 2.41
C ARG A 49 16.72 -13.23 1.93
N GLU A 50 16.39 -12.10 1.31
CA GLU A 50 17.35 -11.08 0.85
C GLU A 50 17.73 -10.09 1.97
N GLY A 51 17.20 -10.28 3.18
CA GLY A 51 17.47 -9.46 4.35
C GLY A 51 16.55 -8.23 4.46
N TYR A 52 16.63 -7.53 5.59
CA TYR A 52 15.67 -6.47 5.93
C TYR A 52 15.87 -5.17 5.13
N ILE A 53 17.12 -4.83 4.79
CA ILE A 53 17.44 -3.55 4.15
C ILE A 53 17.32 -3.69 2.62
N PHE A 54 18.12 -4.56 2.02
CA PHE A 54 18.18 -4.73 0.57
C PHE A 54 17.05 -5.60 0.00
N GLY A 55 16.45 -6.47 0.81
CA GLY A 55 15.29 -7.28 0.43
C GLY A 55 13.97 -6.61 0.80
N VAL A 56 13.50 -6.88 2.02
CA VAL A 56 12.17 -6.47 2.52
C VAL A 56 11.93 -4.97 2.38
N GLY A 57 12.81 -4.15 2.95
CA GLY A 57 12.66 -2.69 2.97
C GLY A 57 12.70 -2.07 1.57
N ALA A 58 13.70 -2.42 0.77
CA ALA A 58 13.83 -1.91 -0.60
C ALA A 58 12.60 -2.26 -1.46
N LYS A 59 12.12 -3.51 -1.40
CA LYS A 59 10.99 -3.97 -2.23
C LYS A 59 9.66 -3.38 -1.80
N MET A 60 9.43 -3.22 -0.49
CA MET A 60 8.26 -2.49 0.02
C MET A 60 8.30 -1.01 -0.39
N PHE A 61 9.49 -0.39 -0.39
CA PHE A 61 9.63 1.03 -0.75
C PHE A 61 9.42 1.32 -2.23
N ILE A 62 9.66 0.37 -3.13
CA ILE A 62 9.31 0.53 -4.57
C ILE A 62 7.82 0.81 -4.74
N LEU A 63 6.96 0.22 -3.91
CA LEU A 63 5.51 0.44 -3.91
C LEU A 63 5.10 1.67 -3.09
N ALA A 64 5.70 1.85 -1.90
CA ALA A 64 5.34 2.95 -1.01
C ALA A 64 5.89 4.32 -1.45
N GLY A 65 7.07 4.34 -2.05
CA GLY A 65 7.77 5.56 -2.48
C GLY A 65 6.94 6.42 -3.43
N PRO A 66 6.42 5.89 -4.55
CA PRO A 66 5.57 6.65 -5.45
C PRO A 66 4.34 7.25 -4.75
N VAL A 67 3.68 6.49 -3.87
CA VAL A 67 2.50 6.96 -3.14
C VAL A 67 2.84 8.16 -2.25
N LEU A 68 3.98 8.09 -1.54
CA LEU A 68 4.45 9.19 -0.70
C LEU A 68 4.82 10.42 -1.54
N VAL A 69 5.58 10.25 -2.63
CA VAL A 69 6.04 11.36 -3.47
C VAL A 69 4.86 12.07 -4.14
N TYR A 70 3.94 11.32 -4.76
CA TYR A 70 2.78 11.94 -5.41
C TYR A 70 1.77 12.48 -4.39
N GLY A 71 1.59 11.80 -3.25
CA GLY A 71 0.69 12.26 -2.20
C GLY A 71 1.14 13.58 -1.57
N ILE A 72 2.40 13.66 -1.14
CA ILE A 72 2.96 14.87 -0.53
C ILE A 72 3.18 15.95 -1.59
N GLY A 73 3.69 15.58 -2.77
CA GLY A 73 3.90 16.54 -3.86
C GLY A 73 2.60 17.22 -4.30
N SER A 74 1.54 16.44 -4.50
CA SER A 74 0.22 17.00 -4.86
C SER A 74 -0.38 17.86 -3.74
N SER A 75 -0.22 17.48 -2.47
CA SER A 75 -0.75 18.27 -1.35
C SER A 75 -0.04 19.63 -1.24
N VAL A 76 1.27 19.68 -1.47
CA VAL A 76 2.04 20.93 -1.51
C VAL A 76 1.62 21.80 -2.68
N VAL A 77 1.50 21.23 -3.89
CA VAL A 77 1.09 21.99 -5.09
C VAL A 77 -0.31 22.57 -4.90
N ILE A 78 -1.29 21.78 -4.47
CA ILE A 78 -2.65 22.26 -4.21
C ILE A 78 -2.66 23.28 -3.07
N GLY A 79 -1.87 23.06 -2.01
CA GLY A 79 -1.73 24.00 -0.90
C GLY A 79 -1.20 25.37 -1.34
N LEU A 80 -0.20 25.39 -2.23
CA LEU A 80 0.33 26.63 -2.80
C LEU A 80 -0.69 27.33 -3.71
N ILE A 81 -1.38 26.58 -4.58
CA ILE A 81 -2.45 27.12 -5.43
C ILE A 81 -3.52 27.78 -4.57
N TYR A 82 -3.99 27.11 -3.52
CA TYR A 82 -4.96 27.67 -2.59
C TYR A 82 -4.45 28.93 -1.90
N TYR A 83 -3.19 28.92 -1.43
CA TYR A 83 -2.57 30.06 -0.77
C TYR A 83 -2.48 31.31 -1.67
N PHE A 84 -2.20 31.17 -2.96
CA PHE A 84 -2.07 32.34 -3.85
C PHE A 84 -3.36 32.79 -4.53
N LEU A 85 -4.39 31.95 -4.62
CA LEU A 85 -5.65 32.28 -5.29
C LEU A 85 -6.79 32.65 -4.33
N VAL A 86 -6.77 32.13 -3.11
CA VAL A 86 -7.89 32.28 -2.17
C VAL A 86 -7.55 33.20 -0.99
N LEU A 87 -6.27 33.28 -0.60
CA LEU A 87 -5.78 34.26 0.37
C LEU A 87 -5.47 35.59 -0.32
#